data_AF-A0A1V1NQK4-F1
#
_entry.id   AF-A0A1V1NQK4-F1
#
_cell.length_a   1.000
_cell.length_b   1.000
_cell.length_c   1.000
_cell.angle_alpha   90.00
_cell.angle_beta   90.00
_cell.angle_gamma   90.00
#
_symmetry.space_group_name_H-M   'P 1'
#
loop_
_entity.id
_entity.type
_entity.pdbx_description
1 polymer ?
#
loop_
_entity_poly.entity_id
_entity_poly.type
_entity_poly.pdbx_seq_one_letter_code
_entity_poly.pdbx_strand_id
1 'polypeptide(L)'
;MKSNQKNAIKTIVPQEVYTDREEFLSYYYNSAIDAKTRRTMSSVLLGMRRMGKTEIFKRVVNRLFFEQDHQDPDTAIPVFFQFSDETITRDSFALEYVVNFIRWYVAFKLRNVEILSNPKQIDELLELTNKHITMTRGFSVAIDLLIGIIKKVLSIQQRSHS
;
A
#
# COMPACT_ATOMS: atom_id res chain seq x y z
N MET A 1 -14.24 1.00 -27.20
CA MET A 1 -13.80 2.09 -26.29
C MET A 1 -12.78 1.53 -25.31
N LYS A 2 -11.51 1.92 -25.38
CA LYS A 2 -10.53 1.56 -24.36
C LYS A 2 -10.86 2.36 -23.10
N SER A 3 -11.44 1.69 -22.10
CA SER A 3 -11.61 2.27 -20.76
C SER A 3 -10.23 2.70 -20.27
N ASN A 4 -10.03 4.00 -20.08
CA ASN A 4 -8.84 4.56 -19.43
C ASN A 4 -8.98 4.24 -17.93
N GLN A 5 -8.83 2.97 -17.57
CA GLN A 5 -9.06 2.47 -16.22
C GLN A 5 -7.95 3.03 -15.35
N LYS A 6 -8.30 3.97 -14.46
CA LYS A 6 -7.36 4.53 -13.48
C LYS A 6 -6.93 3.37 -12.57
N ASN A 7 -5.68 2.94 -12.67
CA ASN A 7 -5.13 1.87 -11.84
C ASN A 7 -4.38 2.47 -10.65
N ALA A 8 -4.49 1.87 -9.47
CA ALA A 8 -3.68 2.24 -8.30
C ALA A 8 -2.21 1.81 -8.51
N ILE A 9 -2.00 0.69 -9.20
CA ILE A 9 -0.69 0.21 -9.64
C ILE A 9 -0.75 -0.13 -11.12
N LYS A 10 0.24 0.36 -11.86
CA LYS A 10 0.39 0.05 -13.29
C LYS A 10 0.65 -1.44 -13.51
N THR A 11 -0.27 -2.07 -14.24
CA THR A 11 -0.15 -3.41 -14.84
C THR A 11 0.66 -3.32 -16.13
N ILE A 12 1.46 -4.35 -16.43
CA ILE A 12 2.29 -4.38 -17.65
C ILE A 12 1.72 -5.29 -18.72
N VAL A 13 0.83 -6.20 -18.35
CA VAL A 13 0.14 -7.10 -19.29
C VAL A 13 -1.25 -6.52 -19.55
N PRO A 14 -1.69 -6.33 -20.81
CA PRO A 14 -3.07 -5.96 -21.13
C PRO A 14 -4.09 -6.99 -20.63
N GLN A 15 -5.33 -6.57 -20.38
CA GLN A 15 -6.37 -7.49 -19.89
C GLN A 15 -6.69 -8.59 -20.92
N GLU A 16 -6.69 -8.23 -22.21
CA GLU A 16 -7.11 -9.08 -23.32
C GLU A 16 -6.23 -10.32 -23.51
N VAL A 17 -4.99 -10.26 -23.04
CA VAL A 17 -4.00 -11.35 -23.15
C VAL A 17 -3.69 -12.00 -21.81
N TYR A 18 -4.36 -11.56 -20.73
CA TYR A 18 -4.17 -12.09 -19.39
C TYR A 18 -5.20 -13.20 -19.12
N THR A 19 -4.96 -14.39 -19.69
CA THR A 19 -5.83 -15.57 -19.54
C THR A 19 -5.28 -16.54 -18.49
N ASP A 20 -6.10 -17.51 -18.08
CA ASP A 20 -5.70 -18.68 -17.26
C ASP A 20 -5.14 -18.36 -15.86
N ARG A 21 -5.44 -17.16 -15.33
CA ARG A 21 -5.00 -16.70 -13.99
C ARG A 21 -6.15 -16.29 -13.07
N GLU A 22 -7.40 -16.41 -13.53
CA GLU A 22 -8.59 -15.99 -12.78
C GLU A 22 -8.76 -16.71 -11.45
N GLU A 23 -8.36 -17.99 -11.37
CA GLU A 23 -8.36 -18.74 -10.12
C GLU A 23 -7.43 -18.10 -9.09
N PHE A 24 -6.21 -17.74 -9.46
CA PHE A 24 -5.27 -17.04 -8.58
C PHE A 24 -5.80 -15.66 -8.18
N LEU A 25 -6.34 -14.89 -9.13
CA LEU A 25 -6.90 -13.57 -8.83
C LEU A 25 -8.04 -13.68 -7.82
N SER A 26 -8.96 -14.62 -8.04
CA SER A 26 -10.11 -14.85 -7.15
C SER A 26 -9.68 -15.35 -5.79
N TYR A 27 -8.74 -16.31 -5.73
CA TYR A 27 -8.20 -16.84 -4.49
C TYR A 27 -7.59 -15.75 -3.61
N TYR A 28 -6.67 -14.94 -4.16
CA TYR A 28 -5.99 -13.90 -3.39
C TYR A 28 -6.92 -12.73 -3.03
N TYR A 29 -7.85 -12.37 -3.91
CA TYR A 29 -8.87 -11.36 -3.62
C TYR A 29 -9.76 -11.80 -2.45
N ASN A 30 -10.37 -12.99 -2.55
CA ASN A 30 -11.26 -13.51 -1.50
C ASN A 30 -10.50 -13.69 -0.18
N SER A 31 -9.29 -14.24 -0.23
CA SER A 31 -8.42 -14.38 0.95
C SER A 31 -8.17 -13.04 1.65
N ALA A 32 -7.95 -11.96 0.89
CA ALA A 32 -7.75 -10.61 1.43
C ALA A 32 -9.03 -10.01 2.03
N ILE A 33 -10.19 -10.26 1.43
CA ILE A 33 -11.49 -9.85 2.00
C ILE A 33 -11.76 -10.62 3.31
N ASP A 34 -11.52 -11.93 3.32
CA ASP A 34 -11.76 -12.79 4.48
C ASP A 34 -10.81 -12.50 5.65
N ALA A 35 -9.65 -11.85 5.39
CA ALA A 35 -8.71 -11.44 6.42
C ALA A 35 -9.34 -10.50 7.47
N LYS A 36 -10.39 -9.73 7.09
CA LYS A 36 -11.21 -8.93 8.02
C LYS A 36 -11.77 -9.76 9.17
N THR A 37 -12.19 -10.99 8.86
CA THR A 37 -12.83 -11.90 9.80
C THR A 37 -11.82 -12.76 10.58
N ARG A 38 -10.50 -12.51 10.40
CA ARG A 38 -9.39 -13.31 10.94
C ARG A 38 -9.46 -14.81 10.57
N ARG A 39 -10.19 -15.15 9.50
CA ARG A 39 -10.34 -16.53 9.01
C ARG A 39 -9.25 -16.95 8.01
N THR A 40 -8.39 -16.00 7.60
CA THR A 40 -7.35 -16.23 6.60
C THR A 40 -5.97 -16.19 7.22
N MET A 41 -5.10 -17.13 6.81
CA MET A 41 -3.67 -17.11 7.14
C MET A 41 -2.83 -16.32 6.12
N SER A 42 -1.63 -15.94 6.54
CA SER A 42 -0.60 -15.39 5.63
C SER A 42 -0.37 -16.33 4.44
N SER A 43 -0.41 -15.77 3.24
CA SER A 43 -0.29 -16.52 1.98
C SER A 43 0.98 -16.15 1.24
N VAL A 44 1.59 -17.11 0.54
CA VAL A 44 2.82 -16.91 -0.24
C VAL A 44 2.65 -17.48 -1.65
N LEU A 45 3.05 -16.70 -2.66
CA LEU A 45 3.10 -17.15 -4.06
C LEU A 45 4.56 -17.39 -4.47
N LEU A 46 4.96 -18.65 -4.56
CA LEU A 46 6.30 -19.07 -4.97
C LEU A 46 6.32 -19.53 -6.43
N GLY A 47 7.48 -19.42 -7.07
CA GLY A 47 7.70 -19.92 -8.42
C GLY A 47 8.86 -19.22 -9.13
N MET A 48 9.17 -19.67 -10.35
CA MET A 48 10.29 -19.13 -11.14
C MET A 48 10.15 -17.63 -11.49
N ARG A 49 11.28 -16.96 -11.75
CA ARG A 49 11.30 -15.57 -12.20
C ARG A 49 10.50 -15.42 -13.51
N ARG A 50 9.83 -14.28 -13.69
CA ARG A 50 9.02 -13.95 -14.89
C ARG A 50 7.74 -14.79 -15.10
N MET A 51 7.29 -15.54 -14.10
CA MET A 51 6.00 -16.26 -14.14
C MET A 51 4.74 -15.38 -13.94
N GLY A 52 4.88 -14.05 -13.90
CA GLY A 52 3.74 -13.13 -13.72
C GLY A 52 3.21 -13.01 -12.28
N LYS A 53 3.91 -13.52 -11.27
CA LYS A 53 3.50 -13.40 -9.85
C LYS A 53 3.26 -11.95 -9.40
N THR A 54 4.17 -11.05 -9.75
CA THR A 54 4.02 -9.62 -9.45
C THR A 54 2.79 -9.03 -10.15
N GLU A 55 2.50 -9.47 -11.37
CA GLU A 55 1.33 -9.02 -12.13
C GLU A 55 0.02 -9.49 -11.48
N ILE A 56 -0.03 -10.72 -10.95
CA ILE A 56 -1.15 -11.23 -10.14
C ILE A 56 -1.41 -10.28 -8.96
N PHE A 57 -0.40 -10.00 -8.13
CA PHE A 57 -0.58 -9.14 -6.95
C PHE A 57 -1.00 -7.72 -7.31
N LYS A 58 -0.43 -7.13 -8.37
CA LYS A 58 -0.83 -5.79 -8.84
C LYS A 58 -2.31 -5.74 -9.21
N ARG A 59 -2.80 -6.77 -9.92
CA ARG A 59 -4.21 -6.88 -10.32
C ARG A 59 -5.12 -7.08 -9.13
N VAL A 60 -4.76 -7.98 -8.20
CA VAL A 60 -5.51 -8.18 -6.95
C VAL A 60 -5.58 -6.88 -6.14
N VAL A 61 -4.48 -6.14 -6.00
CA VAL A 61 -4.46 -4.86 -5.29
C VAL A 61 -5.34 -3.81 -6.00
N ASN A 62 -5.30 -3.71 -7.33
CA ASN A 62 -6.18 -2.81 -8.06
C ASN A 62 -7.66 -3.16 -7.81
N ARG A 63 -8.01 -4.46 -7.86
CA ARG A 63 -9.36 -4.92 -7.55
C ARG A 63 -9.76 -4.56 -6.12
N LEU A 64 -8.92 -4.87 -5.13
CA LEU A 64 -9.16 -4.49 -3.73
C LEU A 64 -9.33 -2.98 -3.57
N PHE A 65 -8.58 -2.17 -4.32
CA PHE A 65 -8.64 -0.71 -4.22
C PHE A 65 -9.94 -0.14 -4.78
N PHE A 66 -10.48 -0.69 -5.87
CA PHE A 66 -11.64 -0.12 -6.56
C PHE A 66 -12.95 -0.88 -6.36
N GLU A 67 -12.93 -2.17 -6.06
CA GLU A 67 -14.16 -2.97 -5.91
C GLU A 67 -14.76 -2.88 -4.50
N GLN A 68 -13.96 -2.49 -3.50
CA GLN A 68 -14.44 -2.32 -2.13
C GLN A 68 -15.08 -0.95 -1.88
N ASP A 69 -15.99 -0.88 -0.91
CA ASP A 69 -16.44 0.39 -0.35
C ASP A 69 -15.36 0.97 0.55
N HIS A 70 -14.78 2.09 0.14
CA HIS A 70 -13.70 2.76 0.87
C HIS A 70 -14.20 3.48 2.13
N GLN A 71 -15.49 3.79 2.24
CA GLN A 71 -16.06 4.45 3.42
C GLN A 71 -16.42 3.46 4.53
N ASP A 72 -16.63 2.19 4.19
CA ASP A 72 -16.87 1.13 5.16
C ASP A 72 -15.70 1.02 6.16
N PRO A 73 -15.95 1.15 7.48
CA PRO A 73 -14.92 1.00 8.52
C PRO A 73 -14.32 -0.40 8.56
N ASP A 74 -15.06 -1.43 8.15
CA ASP A 74 -14.63 -2.83 8.17
C ASP A 74 -13.95 -3.27 6.87
N THR A 75 -13.71 -2.33 5.94
CA THR A 75 -13.05 -2.63 4.67
C THR A 75 -11.55 -2.95 4.81
N ALA A 76 -11.08 -3.90 4.01
CA ALA A 76 -9.69 -4.33 4.01
C ALA A 76 -8.90 -3.33 3.18
N ILE A 77 -8.00 -2.60 3.82
CA ILE A 77 -7.23 -1.55 3.15
C ILE A 77 -6.07 -2.21 2.42
N PRO A 78 -6.03 -2.17 1.07
CA PRO A 78 -4.92 -2.75 0.33
C PRO A 78 -3.67 -1.89 0.53
N VAL A 79 -2.55 -2.55 0.79
CA VAL A 79 -1.23 -1.93 0.86
C VAL A 79 -0.28 -2.74 -0.01
N PHE A 80 0.32 -2.11 -1.00
CA PHE A 80 1.35 -2.72 -1.83
C PHE A 80 2.70 -2.10 -1.51
N PHE A 81 3.67 -2.96 -1.21
CA PHE A 81 5.05 -2.56 -0.96
C PHE A 81 5.98 -3.44 -1.78
N GLN A 82 6.94 -2.81 -2.45
CA GLN A 82 7.99 -3.49 -3.18
C GLN A 82 9.32 -3.16 -2.52
N PHE A 83 10.06 -4.19 -2.11
CA PHE A 83 11.41 -4.00 -1.58
C PHE A 83 12.31 -3.42 -2.66
N SER A 84 13.13 -2.44 -2.27
CA SER A 84 14.22 -1.95 -3.11
C SER A 84 15.25 -3.06 -3.35
N ASP A 85 15.87 -3.03 -4.53
CA ASP A 85 17.02 -3.90 -4.85
C ASP A 85 18.31 -3.41 -4.14
N GLU A 86 18.29 -2.23 -3.51
CA GLU A 86 19.40 -1.64 -2.78
C GLU A 86 19.47 -2.12 -1.32
N THR A 87 20.68 -2.17 -0.77
CA THR A 87 20.88 -2.43 0.67
C THR A 87 20.46 -1.21 1.47
N ILE A 88 19.28 -1.29 2.09
CA ILE A 88 18.75 -0.24 2.96
C ILE A 88 19.01 -0.56 4.43
N THR A 89 19.22 0.48 5.24
CA THR A 89 19.31 0.33 6.69
C THR A 89 17.92 -0.02 7.27
N ARG A 90 17.90 -0.59 8.48
CA ARG A 90 16.63 -0.85 9.18
C ARG A 90 15.78 0.40 9.36
N ASP A 91 16.42 1.54 9.66
CA ASP A 91 15.72 2.79 9.93
C ASP A 91 15.16 3.41 8.63
N SER A 92 15.89 3.32 7.52
CA SER A 92 15.39 3.76 6.21
C SER A 92 14.26 2.86 5.70
N PHE A 93 14.35 1.54 5.91
CA PHE A 93 13.26 0.61 5.62
C PHE A 93 11.99 0.95 6.43
N ALA A 94 12.13 1.16 7.74
CA ALA A 94 11.00 1.48 8.59
C ALA A 94 10.31 2.78 8.14
N LEU A 95 11.08 3.81 7.81
CA LEU A 95 10.55 5.06 7.29
C LEU A 95 9.81 4.84 5.97
N GLU A 96 10.43 4.17 5.00
CA GLU A 96 9.85 3.93 3.68
C GLU A 96 8.56 3.12 3.77
N TYR A 97 8.56 2.04 4.56
CA TYR A 97 7.40 1.17 4.73
C TYR A 97 6.23 1.90 5.41
N VAL A 98 6.50 2.64 6.49
CA VAL A 98 5.43 3.37 7.23
C VAL A 98 4.86 4.49 6.37
N VAL A 99 5.71 5.24 5.65
CA VAL A 99 5.24 6.27 4.71
C VAL A 99 4.39 5.63 3.60
N ASN A 100 4.83 4.51 3.03
CA ASN A 100 4.05 3.80 2.01
C ASN A 100 2.70 3.31 2.57
N PHE A 101 2.69 2.74 3.77
CA PHE A 101 1.47 2.31 4.45
C PHE A 101 0.47 3.46 4.60
N ILE A 102 0.92 4.62 5.11
CA ILE A 102 0.07 5.81 5.28
C ILE A 102 -0.45 6.30 3.92
N ARG A 103 0.39 6.34 2.89
CA ARG A 103 -0.05 6.73 1.54
C ARG A 103 -1.15 5.83 1.02
N TRP A 104 -0.99 4.51 1.12
CA TRP A 104 -2.00 3.55 0.70
C TRP A 104 -3.31 3.70 1.47
N TYR A 105 -3.21 3.87 2.79
CA TYR A 105 -4.37 4.10 3.65
C TYR A 105 -5.16 5.33 3.20
N VAL A 106 -4.47 6.48 3.09
CA VAL A 106 -5.10 7.76 2.74
C VAL A 106 -5.60 7.74 1.30
N ALA A 107 -4.82 7.20 0.36
CA ALA A 107 -5.23 7.04 -1.04
C ALA A 107 -6.50 6.21 -1.16
N PHE A 108 -6.59 5.10 -0.42
CA PHE A 108 -7.75 4.24 -0.42
C PHE A 108 -8.98 4.95 0.17
N LYS A 109 -8.86 5.50 1.39
CA LYS A 109 -9.98 6.16 2.08
C LYS A 109 -10.50 7.39 1.33
N LEU A 110 -9.64 8.14 0.64
CA LEU A 110 -10.03 9.27 -0.20
C LEU A 110 -10.33 8.89 -1.66
N ARG A 111 -10.17 7.61 -2.01
CA ARG A 111 -10.27 7.08 -3.38
C ARG A 111 -9.46 7.89 -4.40
N ASN A 112 -8.27 8.34 -3.99
CA ASN A 112 -7.40 9.19 -4.78
C ASN A 112 -6.01 8.55 -4.97
N VAL A 113 -5.80 7.92 -6.12
CA VAL A 113 -4.53 7.26 -6.47
C VAL A 113 -3.36 8.23 -6.70
N GLU A 114 -3.60 9.53 -6.87
CA GLU A 114 -2.49 10.51 -7.07
C GLU A 114 -1.63 10.64 -5.80
N ILE A 115 -2.20 10.30 -4.65
CA ILE A 115 -1.49 10.23 -3.36
C ILE A 115 -0.37 9.16 -3.40
N LEU A 116 -0.52 8.14 -4.25
CA LEU A 116 0.48 7.10 -4.47
C LEU A 116 1.60 7.55 -5.43
N SER A 117 1.33 8.50 -6.32
CA SER A 117 2.15 8.78 -7.51
C SER A 117 3.13 9.95 -7.36
N ASN A 118 3.20 10.57 -6.18
CA ASN A 118 4.04 11.74 -5.95
C ASN A 118 4.89 11.56 -4.68
N PRO A 119 6.15 12.02 -4.64
CA PRO A 119 6.62 12.61 -3.40
C PRO A 119 5.67 13.77 -3.03
N LYS A 120 4.74 13.51 -2.11
CA LYS A 120 4.30 14.54 -1.16
C LYS A 120 5.33 14.56 -0.06
N GLN A 121 5.83 15.73 0.33
CA GLN A 121 6.66 15.82 1.53
C GLN A 121 5.92 15.17 2.69
N ILE A 122 6.64 14.58 3.64
CA ILE A 122 6.00 13.84 4.74
C ILE A 122 5.02 14.75 5.49
N ASP A 123 5.37 16.03 5.66
CA ASP A 123 4.53 17.03 6.30
C ASP A 123 3.21 17.25 5.55
N GLU A 124 3.25 17.37 4.21
CA GLU A 124 2.03 17.48 3.38
C GLU A 124 1.15 16.23 3.47
N LEU A 125 1.75 15.03 3.59
CA LEU A 125 1.01 13.79 3.79
C LEU A 125 0.31 13.79 5.16
N LEU A 126 1.00 14.24 6.21
CA LEU A 126 0.44 14.35 7.56
C LEU A 126 -0.69 15.40 7.62
N GLU A 127 -0.51 16.56 7.00
CA GLU A 127 -1.54 17.60 6.91
C GLU A 127 -2.79 17.11 6.18
N LEU A 128 -2.61 16.49 5.01
CA LEU A 128 -3.71 15.89 4.25
C LEU A 128 -4.47 14.85 5.09
N THR A 129 -3.71 14.02 5.81
CA THR A 129 -4.26 12.97 6.67
C THR A 129 -5.10 13.57 7.78
N ASN A 130 -4.55 14.52 8.55
CA ASN A 130 -5.23 15.15 9.68
C ASN A 130 -6.50 15.91 9.25
N LYS A 131 -6.52 16.47 8.03
CA LYS A 131 -7.64 17.24 7.52
C LYS A 131 -8.80 16.38 7.02
N HIS A 132 -8.50 15.23 6.41
CA HIS A 132 -9.49 14.46 5.65
C HIS A 132 -9.74 13.03 6.15
N ILE A 133 -8.93 12.52 7.07
CA ILE A 133 -9.05 11.17 7.60
C ILE A 133 -9.47 11.22 9.06
N THR A 134 -10.57 10.53 9.38
CA THR A 134 -10.94 10.27 10.77
C THR A 134 -9.93 9.32 11.40
N MET A 135 -9.27 9.77 12.47
CA MET A 135 -8.24 8.99 13.13
C MET A 135 -8.85 7.79 13.86
N THR A 136 -8.51 6.59 13.41
CA THR A 136 -8.83 5.34 14.13
C THR A 136 -7.68 4.98 15.06
N ARG A 137 -7.96 4.21 16.12
CA ARG A 137 -6.93 3.74 17.06
C ARG A 137 -5.81 2.96 16.36
N GLY A 138 -6.15 2.12 15.37
CA GLY A 138 -5.14 1.36 14.63
C GLY A 138 -4.27 2.26 13.75
N PHE A 139 -4.87 3.26 13.13
CA PHE A 139 -4.17 4.17 12.24
C PHE A 139 -3.30 5.19 12.99
N SER A 140 -3.72 5.64 14.19
CA SER A 140 -2.93 6.56 15.01
C SER A 140 -1.55 5.98 15.36
N VAL A 141 -1.47 4.66 15.60
CA VAL A 141 -0.20 3.96 15.87
C VAL A 141 0.79 4.13 14.70
N ALA A 142 0.31 4.09 13.45
CA ALA A 142 1.17 4.29 12.28
C ALA A 142 1.67 5.74 12.18
N ILE A 143 0.83 6.71 12.52
CA ILE A 143 1.20 8.14 12.57
C ILE A 143 2.22 8.40 13.68
N ASP A 144 1.98 7.87 14.88
CA ASP A 144 2.89 8.01 16.02
C ASP A 144 4.27 7.38 15.72
N LEU A 145 4.27 6.21 15.06
CA LEU A 145 5.50 5.55 14.62
C LEU A 145 6.26 6.42 13.63
N LEU A 146 5.58 6.99 12.63
CA LEU A 146 6.21 7.90 11.67
C LEU A 146 6.84 9.11 12.36
N ILE A 147 6.10 9.77 13.25
CA ILE A 147 6.58 10.92 14.03
C ILE A 147 7.81 10.52 14.87
N GLY A 148 7.77 9.35 15.51
CA GLY A 148 8.90 8.82 16.28
C GLY A 148 10.16 8.60 15.44
N ILE A 149 10.00 8.01 14.25
CA ILE A 149 11.11 7.79 13.31
C ILE A 149 11.71 9.14 12.86
N ILE A 150 10.88 10.11 12.49
CA ILE A 150 11.35 11.45 12.06
C ILE A 150 12.12 12.14 13.17
N LYS A 151 11.60 12.16 14.40
CA LYS A 151 12.27 12.76 15.57
C LYS A 151 13.64 12.13 15.82
N LYS A 152 13.72 10.80 15.72
CA LYS A 152 14.99 10.08 15.85
C LYS A 152 16.00 10.53 14.79
N VAL A 153 15.60 10.59 13.52
CA VAL A 153 16.46 11.02 12.41
C VAL A 153 16.98 12.45 12.64
N LEU A 154 16.10 13.38 13.01
CA LEU A 154 16.49 14.77 13.31
C LEU A 154 17.47 14.87 14.48
N SER A 155 17.26 14.08 15.55
CA SER A 155 18.17 14.08 16.71
C SER A 155 19.57 13.56 16.39
N ILE A 156 19.70 12.64 15.42
CA ILE A 156 20.99 12.09 14.99
C ILE A 156 21.76 13.14 14.17
N GLN A 157 21.09 13.90 13.31
CA GLN A 157 21.70 14.95 12.48
C GLN A 157 22.24 16.12 13.31
N GLN A 158 21.60 16.46 14.44
CA GLN A 158 22.09 17.51 15.34
C GLN A 158 23.35 17.11 16.11
N ARG A 159 23.58 15.80 16.37
CA ARG A 159 24.76 15.30 17.07
C ARG A 159 26.00 15.13 16.20
N SER A 160 25.84 15.12 14.87
CA SER A 160 26.96 15.00 13.92
C SER A 160 27.55 16.35 13.49
N HIS A 161 26.94 17.47 13.91
CA HIS A 161 27.38 18.84 13.61
C HIS A 161 27.90 19.60 14.86
N SER A 162 28.15 18.87 15.94
CA SER A 162 28.67 19.35 17.22
C SER A 162 29.89 18.53 17.62
#